data_AF-E8LFY8-F1
#
_entry.id   AF-E8LFY8-F1
#
_cell.length_a   1.000
_cell.length_b   1.000
_cell.length_c   1.000
_cell.angle_alpha   90.00
_cell.angle_beta   90.00
_cell.angle_gamma   90.00
#
_symmetry.space_group_name_H-M   'P 1'
#
loop_
_entity.id
_entity.type
_entity.pdbx_description
1 polymer ?
#
loop_
_entity_poly.entity_id
_entity_poly.type
_entity_poly.pdbx_seq_one_letter_code
_entity_poly.pdbx_strand_id
1 'polypeptide(L)'
;SRYLLLKPEYKLTSEDKTELARMLNSSYDLEKAYVLKERFYEVFRKQTRTEAKKELGKWLLLAADLSLPEFQHCITTFSNCK
;
A
#
# COMPACT_ATOMS: atom_id res chain seq x y z
N SER A 1 3.41 -10.63 15.48
CA SER A 1 2.49 -11.52 14.74
C SER A 1 2.34 -11.04 13.30
N ARG A 2 2.57 -11.88 12.26
CA ARG A 2 2.56 -11.44 10.85
C ARG A 2 1.17 -11.03 10.34
N TYR A 3 0.08 -11.47 10.98
CA TYR A 3 -1.28 -11.20 10.49
C TYR A 3 -1.64 -9.70 10.53
N LEU A 4 -1.10 -8.94 11.48
CA LEU A 4 -1.40 -7.51 11.65
C LEU A 4 -0.99 -6.68 10.43
N LEU A 5 0.13 -7.04 9.82
CA LEU A 5 0.64 -6.38 8.61
C LEU A 5 -0.13 -6.80 7.36
N LEU A 6 -0.68 -8.01 7.33
CA LEU A 6 -1.34 -8.55 6.13
C LEU A 6 -2.83 -8.21 6.08
N LYS A 7 -3.50 -8.20 7.23
CA LYS A 7 -4.94 -7.95 7.33
C LYS A 7 -5.22 -6.47 6.95
N PRO A 8 -6.27 -6.20 6.14
CA PRO A 8 -6.67 -4.83 5.83
C PRO A 8 -7.01 -4.04 7.10
N GLU A 9 -6.65 -2.76 7.14
CA GLU A 9 -6.73 -1.95 8.35
C GLU A 9 -8.16 -1.88 8.91
N TYR A 10 -9.14 -1.77 8.03
CA TYR A 10 -10.56 -1.67 8.39
C TYR A 10 -11.12 -2.94 9.05
N LYS A 11 -10.38 -4.06 9.03
CA LYS A 11 -10.76 -5.30 9.71
C LYS A 11 -10.05 -5.50 11.06
N LEU A 12 -9.12 -4.61 11.43
CA LEU A 12 -8.37 -4.70 12.68
C LEU A 12 -9.20 -4.15 13.85
N THR A 13 -9.08 -4.78 15.01
CA THR A 13 -9.65 -4.25 16.26
C THR A 13 -8.83 -3.05 16.76
N SER A 14 -9.32 -2.35 17.78
CA SER A 14 -8.59 -1.23 18.40
C SER A 14 -7.26 -1.68 19.01
N GLU A 15 -7.24 -2.86 19.61
CA GLU A 15 -6.04 -3.48 20.19
C GLU A 15 -5.04 -3.88 19.10
N ASP A 16 -5.53 -4.53 18.02
CA ASP A 16 -4.73 -4.87 16.84
C ASP A 16 -4.06 -3.62 16.25
N LYS A 17 -4.78 -2.50 16.16
CA LYS A 17 -4.26 -1.22 15.63
C LYS A 17 -3.17 -0.62 16.52
N THR A 18 -3.32 -0.74 17.84
CA THR A 18 -2.32 -0.28 18.79
C THR A 18 -1.01 -1.06 18.62
N GLU A 19 -1.12 -2.38 18.46
CA GLU A 19 0.06 -3.22 18.24
C GLU A 19 0.68 -3.00 16.87
N LEU A 20 -0.14 -2.86 15.83
CA LEU A 20 0.32 -2.49 14.49
C LEU A 20 1.10 -1.17 14.52
N ALA A 21 0.61 -0.14 15.21
CA ALA A 21 1.30 1.14 15.32
C ALA A 21 2.70 0.99 15.95
N ARG A 22 2.84 0.15 16.99
CA ARG A 22 4.16 -0.16 17.57
C ARG A 22 5.08 -0.84 16.56
N MET A 23 4.55 -1.77 15.76
CA MET A 23 5.32 -2.44 14.71
C MET A 23 5.77 -1.45 13.63
N LEU A 24 4.89 -0.59 13.14
CA LEU A 24 5.23 0.39 12.09
C LEU A 24 6.24 1.43 12.58
N ASN A 25 6.13 1.88 13.84
CA ASN A 25 7.11 2.79 14.45
C ASN A 25 8.52 2.20 14.59
N SER A 26 8.68 0.87 14.44
CA SER A 26 10.01 0.23 14.51
C SER A 26 10.83 0.37 13.23
N SER A 27 10.19 0.63 12.09
CA SER A 27 10.87 0.73 10.79
C SER A 27 10.08 1.59 9.81
N TYR A 28 10.73 2.65 9.34
CA TYR A 28 10.15 3.57 8.38
C TYR A 28 9.81 2.90 7.04
N ASP A 29 10.64 1.96 6.59
CA ASP A 29 10.38 1.23 5.34
C ASP A 29 9.19 0.27 5.49
N LEU A 30 9.02 -0.31 6.69
CA LEU A 30 7.86 -1.14 7.00
C LEU A 30 6.56 -0.31 7.01
N GLU A 31 6.60 0.89 7.59
CA GLU A 31 5.49 1.84 7.56
C GLU A 31 5.11 2.20 6.12
N LYS A 32 6.09 2.59 5.30
CA LYS A 32 5.87 2.89 3.87
C LYS A 32 5.25 1.71 3.12
N ALA A 33 5.79 0.51 3.31
CA ALA A 33 5.29 -0.70 2.67
C ALA A 33 3.84 -0.99 3.09
N TYR A 34 3.51 -0.77 4.36
CA TYR A 34 2.14 -0.89 4.87
C TYR A 34 1.19 0.11 4.22
N VAL A 35 1.59 1.39 4.14
CA VAL A 35 0.80 2.45 3.47
C VAL A 35 0.55 2.10 2.01
N LEU A 36 1.58 1.64 1.27
CA LEU A 36 1.42 1.23 -0.13
C LEU A 36 0.44 0.08 -0.28
N LYS A 37 0.52 -0.93 0.59
CA LYS A 37 -0.43 -2.04 0.60
C LYS A 37 -1.87 -1.56 0.81
N GLU A 38 -2.13 -0.73 1.84
CA GLU A 38 -3.48 -0.25 2.11
C GLU A 38 -4.03 0.61 0.97
N ARG A 39 -3.20 1.47 0.38
CA ARG A 39 -3.60 2.29 -0.78
C ARG A 39 -3.87 1.44 -2.02
N PHE A 40 -3.19 0.31 -2.18
CA PHE A 40 -3.42 -0.59 -3.31
C PHE A 40 -4.82 -1.23 -3.26
N TYR A 41 -5.36 -1.49 -2.06
CA TYR A 41 -6.72 -2.01 -1.92
C TYR A 41 -7.79 -1.06 -2.49
N GLU A 42 -7.54 0.25 -2.51
CA GLU A 42 -8.48 1.22 -3.10
C GLU A 42 -8.67 1.03 -4.60
N VAL A 43 -7.67 0.47 -5.31
CA VAL A 43 -7.78 0.14 -6.74
C VAL A 43 -8.88 -0.90 -6.97
N PHE A 44 -8.94 -1.93 -6.12
CA PHE A 44 -9.92 -3.01 -6.22
C PHE A 44 -11.31 -2.63 -5.72
N ARG A 45 -11.45 -1.51 -5.00
CA ARG A 45 -12.74 -0.99 -4.54
C ARG A 45 -13.47 -0.20 -5.62
N LYS A 46 -12.81 0.15 -6.74
CA LYS A 46 -13.44 0.91 -7.83
C LYS A 46 -14.28 -0.01 -8.71
N GLN A 47 -15.46 0.48 -9.11
CA GLN A 47 -16.42 -0.31 -9.88
C GLN A 47 -16.13 -0.27 -11.37
N THR A 48 -15.51 0.80 -11.86
CA THR A 48 -15.21 0.97 -13.27
C THR A 48 -13.71 0.85 -13.56
N ARG A 49 -13.39 0.32 -14.75
CA ARG A 49 -12.01 0.25 -15.25
C ARG A 49 -11.34 1.63 -15.27
N THR A 50 -12.07 2.67 -15.62
CA THR A 50 -11.56 4.04 -15.71
C THR A 50 -11.14 4.58 -14.35
N GLU A 51 -11.98 4.39 -13.32
CA GLU A 51 -11.65 4.78 -11.95
C GLU A 51 -10.51 3.95 -11.37
N ALA A 52 -10.52 2.63 -11.59
CA ALA A 52 -9.44 1.75 -11.16
C ALA A 52 -8.09 2.16 -11.79
N LYS A 53 -8.07 2.50 -13.09
CA LYS A 53 -6.87 3.00 -13.77
C LYS A 53 -6.40 4.33 -13.18
N LYS A 54 -7.32 5.23 -12.82
CA LYS A 54 -6.99 6.50 -12.16
C LYS A 54 -6.37 6.30 -10.78
N GLU A 55 -6.95 5.41 -9.97
CA GLU A 55 -6.39 5.08 -8.65
C GLU A 55 -5.06 4.36 -8.75
N LEU A 56 -4.89 3.43 -9.69
CA LEU A 56 -3.61 2.79 -9.94
C LEU A 56 -2.54 3.81 -10.31
N GLY A 57 -2.89 4.83 -11.11
CA GLY A 57 -1.99 5.94 -11.42
C GLY A 57 -1.55 6.72 -10.17
N LYS A 58 -2.48 7.03 -9.25
CA LYS A 58 -2.15 7.68 -7.98
C LYS A 58 -1.27 6.79 -7.10
N TRP A 59 -1.54 5.50 -7.08
CA TRP A 59 -0.74 4.53 -6.33
C TRP A 59 0.69 4.45 -6.86
N LEU A 60 0.88 4.45 -8.19
CA LEU A 60 2.22 4.47 -8.80
C LEU A 60 3.00 5.73 -8.45
N LEU A 61 2.34 6.90 -8.43
CA LEU A 61 2.97 8.16 -8.00
C LEU A 61 3.40 8.10 -6.53
N LEU A 62 2.55 7.59 -5.65
CA LEU A 62 2.89 7.40 -4.24
C LEU A 62 4.05 6.41 -4.06
N ALA A 63 4.05 5.30 -4.80
CA ALA A 63 5.13 4.31 -4.74
C ALA A 63 6.48 4.90 -5.19
N ALA A 64 6.47 5.76 -6.22
CA ALA A 64 7.66 6.48 -6.65
C ALA A 64 8.15 7.47 -5.60
N ASP A 65 7.24 8.22 -4.98
CA ASP A 65 7.57 9.20 -3.93
C ASP A 65 8.18 8.52 -2.69
N LEU A 66 7.60 7.41 -2.22
CA LEU A 66 8.10 6.68 -1.06
C LEU A 66 9.44 5.96 -1.30
N SER A 67 9.84 5.78 -2.57
CA SER A 67 11.16 5.32 -3.02
C SER A 67 11.64 4.01 -2.39
N LEU A 68 10.73 3.07 -2.16
CA LEU A 68 11.12 1.72 -1.68
C LEU A 68 11.75 0.91 -2.82
N PRO A 69 12.98 0.37 -2.65
CA PRO A 69 13.70 -0.31 -3.72
C PRO A 69 12.95 -1.55 -4.24
N GLU A 70 12.22 -2.25 -3.39
CA GLU A 70 11.42 -3.43 -3.74
C GLU A 70 10.29 -3.11 -4.73
N PHE A 71 9.80 -1.85 -4.72
CA PHE A 71 8.70 -1.42 -5.58
C PHE A 71 9.17 -0.78 -6.89
N GLN A 72 10.46 -0.46 -7.03
CA GLN A 72 11.01 0.18 -8.23
C GLN A 72 10.76 -0.63 -9.51
N HIS A 73 10.91 -1.95 -9.41
CA HIS A 73 10.64 -2.83 -10.54
C HIS A 73 9.17 -2.78 -10.96
N CYS A 74 8.25 -2.88 -10.00
CA CYS A 74 6.81 -2.77 -10.27
C CYS A 74 6.45 -1.44 -10.92
N ILE A 75 6.95 -0.32 -10.39
CA ILE A 75 6.70 1.03 -10.93
C ILE A 75 7.16 1.11 -12.39
N THR A 76 8.38 0.61 -12.67
CA THR A 76 8.97 0.60 -14.01
C THR A 76 8.11 -0.21 -14.98
N THR A 77 7.70 -1.43 -14.61
CA THR A 77 6.84 -2.27 -15.46
C THR A 77 5.52 -1.58 -15.78
N PHE A 78 4.81 -1.05 -14.78
CA PHE A 78 3.52 -0.39 -15.01
C PHE A 78 3.63 0.94 -15.78
N SER A 79 4.78 1.61 -15.69
CA SER A 79 5.02 2.86 -16.42
C SER A 79 5.38 2.62 -17.89
N ASN A 80 6.09 1.52 -18.18
CA ASN A 80 6.47 1.13 -19.53
C ASN A 80 5.33 0.47 -20.31
N CYS A 81 4.34 -0.12 -19.64
CA CYS A 81 3.14 -0.66 -20.27
C CYS A 81 2.05 0.39 -20.57
N LYS A 82 2.43 1.66 -20.70
CA LYS A 82 1.49 2.74 -21.06
C LYS A 82 1.22 2.82 -22.55
#